data_AF-A0A812L6G5-F1
#
_entry.id   AF-A0A812L6G5-F1
#
_cell.length_a   1.000
_cell.length_b   1.000
_cell.length_c   1.000
_cell.angle_alpha   90.00
_cell.angle_beta   90.00
_cell.angle_gamma   90.00
#
_symmetry.space_group_name_H-M   'P 1'
#
loop_
_entity.id
_entity.type
_entity.pdbx_description
1 polymer ?
#
loop_
_entity_poly.entity_id
_entity_poly.type
_entity_poly.pdbx_seq_one_letter_code
_entity_poly.pdbx_strand_id
1 'polypeptide(L)'
;MSKDALRWAARGIDARLKADRMQTMCHGDPKGANIMWDDEAGVSFYDFQWFGKAPPTKDLAYFFGVAAGGLSSEESERELLRYYHGELSKLLVARMHCVELGCRAQRVESKFKRMLSPKP
;
A
#
# COMPACT_ATOMS: atom_id res chain seq x y z
N MET A 1 -25.66 -11.78 -12.46
CA MET A 1 -25.45 -12.22 -11.06
C MET A 1 -26.51 -11.57 -10.18
N SER A 2 -27.09 -12.30 -9.21
CA SER A 2 -28.06 -11.73 -8.27
C SER A 2 -27.36 -10.87 -7.20
N LYS A 3 -28.10 -9.95 -6.57
CA LYS A 3 -27.58 -9.14 -5.45
C LYS A 3 -27.04 -9.99 -4.31
N ASP A 4 -27.69 -11.12 -4.03
CA ASP A 4 -27.25 -12.04 -2.99
C ASP A 4 -25.95 -12.75 -3.36
N ALA A 5 -25.78 -13.16 -4.62
CA ALA A 5 -24.53 -13.75 -5.08
C ALA A 5 -23.34 -12.78 -4.93
N LEU A 6 -23.52 -11.51 -5.31
CA LEU A 6 -22.52 -10.46 -5.10
C LEU A 6 -22.18 -10.25 -3.63
N ARG A 7 -23.21 -10.20 -2.76
CA ARG A 7 -23.03 -10.02 -1.32
C ARG A 7 -22.23 -11.17 -0.69
N TRP A 8 -22.51 -12.41 -1.09
CA TRP A 8 -21.78 -13.58 -0.60
C TRP A 8 -20.34 -13.61 -1.09
N ALA A 9 -20.10 -13.31 -2.38
CA ALA A 9 -18.76 -13.20 -2.92
C ALA A 9 -17.92 -12.14 -2.19
N ALA A 10 -18.50 -10.96 -1.95
CA ALA A 10 -17.83 -9.88 -1.21
C ALA A 10 -17.43 -10.31 0.21
N ARG A 11 -18.30 -11.05 0.92
CA ARG A 11 -17.98 -11.62 2.25
C ARG A 11 -16.84 -12.62 2.19
N GLY A 12 -16.81 -13.48 1.17
CA GLY A 12 -15.73 -14.45 0.98
C GLY A 12 -14.38 -13.77 0.73
N ILE A 13 -14.37 -12.73 -0.12
CA ILE A 13 -13.17 -11.93 -0.40
C ILE A 13 -12.68 -11.23 0.88
N ASP A 14 -13.57 -10.56 1.61
CA ASP A 14 -13.22 -9.88 2.86
C ASP A 14 -12.62 -10.84 3.91
N ALA A 15 -13.24 -12.01 4.10
CA ALA A 15 -12.73 -13.03 5.01
C ALA A 15 -11.34 -13.52 4.58
N ARG A 16 -11.12 -13.74 3.28
CA ARG A 16 -9.83 -14.19 2.75
C ARG A 16 -8.74 -13.13 2.95
N LEU A 17 -9.04 -11.86 2.66
CA LEU A 17 -8.10 -10.75 2.85
C LEU A 17 -7.73 -10.56 4.32
N LYS A 18 -8.70 -10.71 5.25
CA LYS A 18 -8.43 -10.63 6.69
C LYS A 18 -7.58 -11.78 7.22
N ALA A 19 -7.69 -12.97 6.62
CA ALA A 19 -6.94 -14.16 7.00
C ALA A 19 -5.56 -14.26 6.33
N ASP A 20 -5.22 -13.36 5.39
CA ASP A 20 -3.92 -13.36 4.72
C ASP A 20 -2.79 -13.17 5.75
N ARG A 21 -1.66 -13.85 5.59
CA ARG A 21 -0.53 -13.78 6.53
C ARG A 21 0.32 -12.52 6.34
N MET A 22 0.29 -11.92 5.16
CA MET A 22 1.09 -10.75 4.78
C MET A 22 0.40 -9.43 5.18
N GLN A 23 -0.23 -9.40 6.34
CA GLN A 23 -0.90 -8.19 6.82
C GLN A 23 0.13 -7.10 7.11
N THR A 24 -0.12 -5.90 6.59
CA THR A 24 0.64 -4.69 6.84
C THR A 24 -0.31 -3.52 7.07
N MET A 25 0.25 -2.34 7.32
CA MET A 25 -0.51 -1.09 7.36
C MET A 25 -0.72 -0.60 5.93
N CYS A 26 -1.98 -0.53 5.53
CA CYS A 26 -2.42 -0.06 4.21
C CYS A 26 -3.10 1.30 4.32
N HIS A 27 -2.97 2.11 3.28
CA HIS A 27 -3.66 3.39 3.12
C HIS A 27 -5.18 3.20 3.06
N GLY A 28 -5.64 2.18 2.34
CA GLY A 28 -7.05 1.83 2.19
C GLY A 28 -7.77 2.52 1.03
N ASP A 29 -7.31 3.71 0.61
CA ASP A 29 -7.83 4.45 -0.55
C ASP A 29 -6.72 5.15 -1.37
N PRO A 30 -5.75 4.41 -1.95
CA PRO A 30 -4.60 4.99 -2.68
C PRO A 30 -4.97 5.42 -4.11
N LYS A 31 -5.99 6.26 -4.26
CA LYS A 31 -6.38 6.84 -5.55
C LYS A 31 -5.48 8.03 -5.90
N GLY A 32 -5.38 8.37 -7.18
CA GLY A 32 -4.53 9.49 -7.64
C GLY A 32 -4.84 10.82 -6.95
N ALA A 33 -6.12 11.08 -6.64
CA ALA A 33 -6.57 12.25 -5.88
C ALA A 33 -6.18 12.27 -4.40
N ASN A 34 -5.53 11.21 -3.89
CA ASN A 34 -4.98 11.10 -2.54
C ASN A 34 -3.44 11.03 -2.53
N ILE A 35 -2.83 11.29 -3.69
CA ILE A 35 -1.39 11.25 -3.89
C ILE A 35 -0.94 12.60 -4.45
N MET A 36 0.09 13.16 -3.84
CA MET A 36 0.75 14.38 -4.28
C MET A 36 2.12 14.00 -4.83
N TRP A 37 2.38 14.43 -6.05
CA TRP A 37 3.65 14.26 -6.75
C TRP A 37 4.35 15.61 -6.80
N ASP A 38 5.59 15.64 -6.33
CA ASP A 38 6.43 16.82 -6.36
C ASP A 38 7.85 16.42 -6.80
N ASP A 39 8.42 17.15 -7.74
CA ASP A 39 9.72 16.83 -8.32
C ASP A 39 10.87 17.04 -7.32
N GLU A 40 10.72 17.94 -6.35
CA GLU A 40 11.75 18.28 -5.36
C GLU A 40 11.56 17.52 -4.03
N ALA A 41 10.31 17.41 -3.57
CA ALA A 41 9.91 16.83 -2.29
C ALA A 41 9.46 15.36 -2.40
N GLY A 42 9.26 14.84 -3.61
CA GLY A 42 8.90 13.45 -3.88
C GLY A 42 7.41 13.16 -3.77
N VAL A 43 7.07 11.95 -3.33
CA VAL A 43 5.69 11.43 -3.31
C VAL A 43 5.12 11.45 -1.91
N SER A 44 3.94 12.05 -1.73
CA SER A 44 3.21 12.07 -0.46
C SER A 44 1.80 11.53 -0.61
N PHE A 45 1.37 10.75 0.39
CA PHE A 45 -0.01 10.26 0.50
C PHE A 45 -0.78 11.09 1.53
N TYR A 46 -2.06 11.33 1.28
CA TYR A 46 -2.98 12.02 2.18
C TYR A 46 -4.36 11.37 2.16
N ASP A 47 -5.23 11.77 3.11
CA ASP A 47 -6.55 11.15 3.34
C ASP A 47 -6.47 9.68 3.81
N PHE A 48 -6.04 9.50 5.06
CA PHE A 48 -5.90 8.21 5.73
C PHE A 48 -7.18 7.72 6.42
N GLN A 49 -8.37 8.17 6.02
CA GLN A 49 -9.61 7.80 6.69
C GLN A 49 -9.87 6.28 6.71
N TRP A 50 -9.37 5.55 5.70
CA TRP A 50 -9.50 4.10 5.56
C TRP A 50 -8.24 3.32 5.95
N PHE A 51 -7.31 3.97 6.63
CA PHE A 51 -6.06 3.37 7.06
C PHE A 51 -6.30 2.20 8.00
N GLY A 52 -5.61 1.10 7.76
CA GLY A 52 -5.78 -0.08 8.59
C GLY A 52 -4.98 -1.28 8.12
N LYS A 53 -5.18 -2.38 8.85
CA LYS A 53 -4.51 -3.65 8.60
C LYS A 53 -5.13 -4.35 7.38
N ALA A 54 -4.31 -4.67 6.39
CA ALA A 54 -4.70 -5.41 5.19
C ALA A 54 -3.45 -6.03 4.52
N PRO A 55 -3.60 -7.01 3.62
CA PRO A 55 -2.50 -7.41 2.76
C PRO A 55 -2.16 -6.27 1.78
N PRO A 56 -0.86 -6.04 1.45
CA PRO A 56 -0.44 -4.93 0.59
C PRO A 56 -1.04 -5.00 -0.82
N THR A 57 -1.40 -6.20 -1.28
CA THR A 57 -2.09 -6.43 -2.54
C THR A 57 -3.42 -5.69 -2.65
N LYS A 58 -4.08 -5.37 -1.52
CA LYS A 58 -5.31 -4.57 -1.52
C LYS A 58 -5.06 -3.16 -2.06
N ASP A 59 -4.03 -2.47 -1.54
CA ASP A 59 -3.68 -1.12 -1.99
C ASP A 59 -3.09 -1.15 -3.40
N LEU A 60 -2.29 -2.17 -3.74
CA LEU A 60 -1.72 -2.31 -5.09
C LEU A 60 -2.80 -2.51 -6.16
N ALA A 61 -3.77 -3.40 -5.91
CA ALA A 61 -4.87 -3.63 -6.84
C ALA A 61 -5.69 -2.35 -7.07
N TYR A 62 -5.98 -1.62 -5.99
CA TYR A 62 -6.67 -0.33 -6.09
C TYR A 62 -5.82 0.67 -6.90
N PHE A 63 -4.57 0.90 -6.49
CA PHE A 63 -3.69 1.87 -7.12
C PHE A 63 -3.48 1.57 -8.62
N PHE A 64 -3.22 0.32 -8.99
CA PHE A 64 -3.04 -0.05 -10.40
C PHE A 64 -4.31 0.08 -11.22
N GLY A 65 -5.46 -0.31 -10.66
CA GLY A 65 -6.75 -0.22 -11.36
C GLY A 65 -7.29 1.20 -11.49
N VAL A 66 -7.02 2.08 -10.52
CA VAL A 66 -7.63 3.42 -10.45
C VAL A 66 -6.66 4.54 -10.76
N ALA A 67 -5.44 4.50 -10.20
CA ALA A 67 -4.50 5.62 -10.27
C ALA A 67 -3.46 5.44 -11.39
N ALA A 68 -2.96 4.23 -11.61
CA ALA A 68 -1.98 3.94 -12.66
C ALA A 68 -2.63 3.58 -14.01
N GLY A 69 -3.97 3.43 -14.06
CA GLY A 69 -4.72 3.11 -15.28
C GLY A 69 -4.31 1.79 -15.95
N GLY A 70 -3.68 0.88 -15.20
CA GLY A 70 -2.71 -0.07 -15.76
C GLY A 70 -3.13 -1.54 -15.76
N LEU A 71 -4.40 -1.86 -15.50
CA LEU A 71 -4.91 -3.24 -15.55
C LEU A 71 -5.81 -3.44 -16.77
N SER A 72 -5.26 -3.25 -17.98
CA SER A 72 -5.99 -3.48 -19.25
C SER A 72 -5.92 -4.94 -19.72
N SER A 73 -4.99 -5.72 -19.17
CA SER A 73 -4.78 -7.15 -19.44
C SER A 73 -4.04 -7.83 -18.28
N GLU A 74 -4.04 -9.16 -18.26
CA GLU A 74 -3.22 -9.93 -17.33
C GLU A 74 -1.70 -9.72 -17.53
N GLU A 75 -1.25 -9.38 -18.75
CA GLU A 75 0.16 -9.09 -19.00
C GLU A 75 0.56 -7.75 -18.38
N SER A 76 -0.23 -6.70 -18.59
CA SER A 76 0.02 -5.40 -17.96
C SER A 76 0.01 -5.49 -16.42
N GLU A 77 -0.86 -6.34 -15.85
CA GLU A 77 -0.84 -6.62 -14.41
C GLU A 77 0.48 -7.26 -13.96
N ARG A 78 0.95 -8.29 -14.69
CA ARG A 78 2.23 -8.95 -14.40
C ARG A 78 3.40 -7.99 -14.50
N GLU A 79 3.42 -7.13 -15.52
CA GLU A 79 4.48 -6.14 -15.71
C GLU A 79 4.55 -5.16 -14.55
N LEU A 80 3.40 -4.61 -14.12
CA LEU A 80 3.33 -3.70 -12.98
C LEU A 80 3.75 -4.37 -11.67
N LEU A 81 3.31 -5.61 -11.43
CA LEU A 81 3.69 -6.37 -10.23
C LEU A 81 5.19 -6.69 -10.22
N ARG A 82 5.76 -7.08 -11.37
CA ARG A 82 7.21 -7.31 -11.51
C ARG A 82 8.00 -6.04 -11.25
N TYR A 83 7.56 -4.92 -11.82
CA TYR A 83 8.19 -3.62 -11.62
C TYR A 83 8.15 -3.21 -10.14
N TYR A 84 6.97 -3.22 -9.52
CA TYR A 84 6.79 -2.89 -8.10
C TYR A 84 7.66 -3.77 -7.20
N HIS A 85 7.63 -5.09 -7.41
CA HIS A 85 8.43 -6.02 -6.61
C HIS A 85 9.93 -5.79 -6.80
N GLY A 86 10.38 -5.53 -8.02
CA GLY A 86 11.76 -5.21 -8.33
C GLY A 86 12.24 -3.95 -7.61
N GLU A 87 11.50 -2.86 -7.68
CA GLU A 87 11.85 -1.59 -7.01
C GLU A 87 11.79 -1.72 -5.49
N LEU A 88 10.74 -2.36 -4.95
CA LEU A 88 10.64 -2.61 -3.51
C LEU A 88 11.83 -3.44 -3.01
N SER A 89 12.22 -4.49 -3.73
CA SER A 89 13.34 -5.36 -3.35
C SER A 89 14.65 -4.58 -3.31
N LYS A 90 14.93 -3.75 -4.33
CA LYS A 90 16.12 -2.88 -4.36
C LYS A 90 16.17 -1.93 -3.16
N LEU A 91 15.05 -1.26 -2.87
CA LEU A 91 14.93 -0.33 -1.75
C LEU A 91 15.11 -1.03 -0.39
N LEU A 92 14.55 -2.23 -0.24
CA LEU A 92 14.70 -3.03 0.98
C LEU A 92 16.16 -3.47 1.18
N VAL A 93 16.84 -3.96 0.14
CA VAL A 93 18.27 -4.34 0.22
C VAL A 93 19.13 -3.12 0.58
N ALA A 94 18.93 -1.99 -0.10
CA ALA A 94 19.65 -0.76 0.22
C ALA A 94 19.43 -0.32 1.68
N ARG A 95 18.19 -0.46 2.18
CA ARG A 95 17.85 -0.11 3.56
C ARG A 95 18.41 -1.08 4.58
N MET A 96 18.45 -2.39 4.29
CA MET A 96 19.08 -3.40 5.14
C MET A 96 20.58 -3.10 5.29
N HIS A 97 21.27 -2.77 4.19
CA HIS A 97 22.68 -2.38 4.23
C HIS A 97 22.89 -1.08 5.02
N CYS A 98 21.99 -0.10 4.93
CA CYS A 98 22.04 1.11 5.77
C CYS A 98 21.85 0.81 7.27
N VAL A 99 20.99 -0.16 7.62
CA VAL A 99 20.75 -0.56 9.02
C VAL A 99 21.97 -1.30 9.59
N GLU A 100 22.58 -2.19 8.83
CA GLU A 100 23.81 -2.89 9.22
C GLU A 100 25.01 -1.94 9.37
N LEU A 101 25.07 -0.88 8.56
CA LEU A 101 26.08 0.18 8.65
C LEU A 101 25.76 1.25 9.73
N GLY A 102 24.72 1.07 10.54
CA GLY A 102 24.39 1.98 11.66
C GLY A 102 23.70 3.29 11.28
N CYS A 103 23.27 3.47 10.02
CA CYS A 103 22.50 4.62 9.59
C CYS A 103 21.04 4.50 10.10
N ARG A 104 20.70 5.29 11.13
CA ARG A 104 19.44 5.24 11.89
C ARG A 104 18.17 5.16 11.02
N ALA A 105 17.57 3.98 10.92
CA ALA A 105 16.21 3.77 10.41
C ALA A 105 15.09 4.19 11.40
N GLN A 106 15.38 5.07 12.37
CA GLN A 106 14.48 5.38 13.50
C GLN A 106 13.43 6.48 13.22
N ARG A 107 13.31 6.99 12.00
CA ARG A 107 12.53 8.22 11.75
C ARG A 107 11.03 8.02 11.50
N VAL A 108 10.60 6.84 11.04
CA VAL A 108 9.18 6.64 10.68
C VAL A 108 8.33 6.32 11.92
N GLU A 109 8.77 5.38 12.76
CA GLU A 109 8.03 4.97 13.97
C GLU A 109 7.87 6.10 14.99
N SER A 110 8.93 6.88 15.20
CA SER A 110 8.93 8.01 16.13
C SER A 110 8.04 9.15 15.66
N LYS A 111 8.00 9.43 14.34
CA LYS A 111 7.11 10.44 13.75
C LYS A 111 5.66 9.98 13.76
N PHE A 112 5.39 8.69 13.53
CA PHE A 112 4.03 8.12 13.59
C PHE A 112 3.49 8.10 15.03
N LYS A 113 4.28 7.68 16.02
CA LYS A 113 3.92 7.78 17.45
C LYS A 113 3.64 9.21 17.92
N ARG A 114 4.39 10.20 17.41
CA ARG A 114 4.18 11.62 17.70
C ARG A 114 2.95 12.21 17.00
N MET A 115 2.50 11.60 15.90
CA MET A 115 1.30 12.01 15.18
C MET A 115 0.02 11.43 15.81
N LEU A 116 0.13 10.24 16.41
CA LEU A 116 -0.95 9.53 17.11
C LEU A 116 -1.06 9.84 18.61
N SER A 117 -0.09 10.56 19.18
CA SER A 117 -0.21 11.03 20.56
C SER A 117 -1.29 12.12 20.65
N PRO A 118 -2.23 12.03 21.62
CA PRO A 118 -3.24 13.06 21.80
C PRO A 118 -2.55 14.40 22.08
N LYS A 119 -2.92 15.44 21.34
CA LYS A 119 -2.49 16.81 21.64
C LYS A 119 -3.29 17.32 22.85
N PRO A 120 -2.68 18.21 23.67
CA PRO A 120 -3.36 18.83 24.81
C PRO A 120 -4.59 19.64 24.36
#